data_AF-I2FNI6-F1
#
_entry.id   AF-I2FNI6-F1
#
_cell.length_a   1.000
_cell.length_b   1.000
_cell.length_c   1.000
_cell.angle_alpha   90.00
_cell.angle_beta   90.00
_cell.angle_gamma   90.00
#
_symmetry.space_group_name_H-M   'P 1'
#
loop_
_entity.id
_entity.type
_entity.pdbx_description
1 polymer ?
#
loop_
_entity_poly.entity_id
_entity_poly.type
_entity_poly.pdbx_seq_one_letter_code
_entity_poly.pdbx_strand_id
1 'polypeptide(L)'
;MANDTPASCLLFMRLCQLKISGKDINDLIDRIQSLSLEYKQASGRVVDDDALKVILINQAFAIPEYHLVVKGLTEKGQLGDYYTLAKALLDKWKSIR
;
A
#
# COMPACT_ATOMS: atom_id res chain seq x y z
N MET A 1 -3.98 -19.08 -29.64
CA MET A 1 -4.78 -18.95 -28.40
C MET A 1 -4.30 -17.67 -27.75
N ALA A 2 -5.17 -16.67 -27.57
CA ALA A 2 -4.84 -15.54 -26.73
C ALA A 2 -4.67 -16.09 -25.31
N ASN A 3 -3.48 -15.96 -24.74
CA ASN A 3 -3.23 -16.35 -23.36
C ASN A 3 -3.99 -15.36 -22.49
N ASP A 4 -5.23 -15.71 -22.11
CA ASP A 4 -6.02 -14.90 -21.19
C ASP A 4 -5.23 -14.75 -19.89
N THR A 5 -4.77 -13.53 -19.62
CA THR A 5 -4.06 -13.22 -18.40
C THR A 5 -5.03 -13.41 -17.23
N PRO A 6 -4.71 -14.24 -16.23
CA PRO A 6 -5.62 -14.49 -15.12
C PRO A 6 -6.05 -13.18 -14.44
N ALA A 7 -7.33 -13.04 -14.10
CA ALA A 7 -7.86 -11.84 -13.45
C ALA A 7 -7.09 -11.48 -12.17
N SER A 8 -6.64 -12.48 -11.42
CA SER A 8 -5.78 -12.30 -10.25
C SER A 8 -4.44 -11.64 -10.58
N CYS A 9 -3.83 -11.98 -11.72
CA CYS A 9 -2.57 -11.38 -12.18
C CYS A 9 -2.78 -9.92 -12.58
N LEU A 10 -3.89 -9.61 -13.27
CA LEU A 10 -4.26 -8.22 -13.60
C LEU A 10 -4.52 -7.39 -12.33
N LEU A 11 -5.20 -7.94 -11.32
CA LEU A 11 -5.46 -7.28 -10.04
C LEU A 11 -4.18 -7.01 -9.25
N PHE A 12 -3.26 -7.97 -9.21
CA PHE A 12 -1.96 -7.78 -8.57
C PHE A 12 -1.13 -6.71 -9.29
N MET A 13 -1.12 -6.69 -10.63
CA MET A 13 -0.47 -5.61 -11.38
C MET A 13 -1.09 -4.24 -11.08
N ARG A 14 -2.42 -4.15 -10.98
CA ARG A 14 -3.11 -2.91 -10.59
C ARG A 14 -2.69 -2.43 -9.21
N LEU A 15 -2.54 -3.33 -8.23
CA LEU A 15 -2.00 -3.02 -6.90
C LEU A 15 -0.60 -2.42 -6.99
N CYS A 16 0.31 -3.06 -7.72
CA CYS A 16 1.68 -2.57 -7.88
C CYS A 16 1.77 -1.23 -8.63
N GLN A 17 0.80 -0.93 -9.48
CA GLN A 17 0.73 0.31 -10.26
C GLN A 17 0.02 1.46 -9.54
N LEU A 18 -0.53 1.22 -8.33
CA LEU A 18 -1.14 2.28 -7.55
C LEU A 18 -0.15 3.40 -7.30
N LYS A 19 -0.62 4.63 -7.51
CA LYS A 19 0.11 5.85 -7.21
C LYS A 19 -0.70 6.73 -6.29
N ILE A 20 -0.03 7.31 -5.30
CA ILE A 20 -0.63 8.35 -4.46
C ILE A 20 -0.91 9.59 -5.31
N SER A 21 -2.09 10.18 -5.12
CA SER A 21 -2.45 11.46 -5.73
C SER A 21 -2.13 12.59 -4.76
N GLY A 22 -1.05 13.33 -5.01
CA GLY A 22 -0.61 14.40 -4.11
C GLY A 22 -0.19 13.85 -2.74
N LYS A 23 -0.71 14.43 -1.66
CA LYS A 23 -0.49 13.97 -0.28
C LYS A 23 -1.66 13.15 0.28
N ASP A 24 -2.62 12.68 -0.53
CA ASP A 24 -3.75 11.93 0.02
C ASP A 24 -3.40 10.44 0.22
N ILE A 25 -2.90 10.12 1.41
CA ILE A 25 -2.59 8.73 1.78
C ILE A 25 -3.85 7.91 2.07
N ASN A 26 -4.96 8.56 2.45
CA ASN A 26 -6.18 7.85 2.78
C ASN A 26 -6.77 7.19 1.53
N ASP A 27 -6.85 7.93 0.41
CA ASP A 27 -7.23 7.37 -0.89
C ASP A 27 -6.36 6.18 -1.29
N LEU A 28 -5.03 6.29 -1.10
CA LEU A 28 -4.12 5.20 -1.43
C LEU A 28 -4.40 3.95 -0.57
N ILE A 29 -4.55 4.11 0.74
CA ILE A 29 -4.84 3.00 1.66
C ILE A 29 -6.16 2.32 1.28
N ASP A 30 -7.22 3.10 1.05
CA ASP A 30 -8.54 2.59 0.66
C ASP A 30 -8.46 1.79 -0.65
N ARG A 31 -7.72 2.29 -1.64
CA ARG A 31 -7.52 1.61 -2.93
C ARG A 31 -6.70 0.33 -2.81
N ILE A 32 -5.66 0.32 -1.98
CA ILE A 32 -4.88 -0.90 -1.69
C ILE A 32 -5.79 -1.95 -1.05
N GLN A 33 -6.61 -1.57 -0.08
CA GLN A 33 -7.51 -2.50 0.61
C GLN A 33 -8.59 -3.05 -0.33
N SER A 34 -9.22 -2.20 -1.15
CA SER A 34 -10.21 -2.62 -2.14
C SER A 34 -9.63 -3.64 -3.12
N LEU A 35 -8.49 -3.31 -3.75
CA LEU A 35 -7.88 -4.20 -4.74
C LEU A 35 -7.33 -5.49 -4.12
N SER A 36 -6.86 -5.45 -2.87
CA SER A 36 -6.42 -6.65 -2.14
C SER A 36 -7.60 -7.59 -1.85
N LEU A 37 -8.77 -7.03 -1.55
CA LEU A 37 -10.00 -7.80 -1.37
C LEU A 37 -10.46 -8.42 -2.68
N GLU A 38 -10.48 -7.64 -3.78
CA GLU A 38 -10.80 -8.14 -5.12
C GLU A 38 -9.84 -9.26 -5.54
N TYR A 39 -8.53 -9.09 -5.29
CA TYR A 39 -7.52 -10.11 -5.55
C TYR A 39 -7.82 -11.40 -4.77
N LYS A 40 -8.17 -11.29 -3.49
CA LYS A 40 -8.53 -12.44 -2.65
C LYS A 40 -9.76 -13.16 -3.18
N GLN A 41 -10.78 -12.42 -3.61
CA GLN A 41 -11.98 -12.99 -4.20
C GLN A 41 -11.69 -13.72 -5.51
N ALA A 42 -10.82 -13.18 -6.36
CA ALA A 42 -10.48 -13.76 -7.66
C ALA A 42 -9.50 -14.95 -7.58
N SER A 43 -8.59 -14.95 -6.61
CA SER A 43 -7.50 -15.93 -6.52
C SER A 43 -7.64 -16.95 -5.39
N GLY A 44 -8.50 -16.68 -4.40
CA GLY A 44 -8.55 -17.41 -3.13
C GLY A 44 -7.34 -17.16 -2.22
N ARG A 45 -6.40 -16.29 -2.60
CA ARG A 45 -5.16 -16.01 -1.87
C ARG A 45 -5.14 -14.57 -1.36
N VAL A 46 -4.55 -14.35 -0.20
CA VAL A 46 -4.27 -13.00 0.29
C VAL A 46 -3.02 -12.45 -0.39
N VAL A 47 -2.96 -11.13 -0.55
CA VAL A 47 -1.70 -10.44 -0.86
C VAL A 47 -0.83 -10.48 0.39
N ASP A 48 0.46 -10.77 0.21
CA ASP A 48 1.41 -10.84 1.31
C ASP A 48 1.54 -9.49 2.03
N ASP A 49 1.62 -9.50 3.36
CA ASP A 49 1.78 -8.29 4.17
C ASP A 49 3.05 -7.53 3.80
N ASP A 50 4.15 -8.23 3.51
CA ASP A 50 5.40 -7.63 3.07
C ASP A 50 5.24 -6.94 1.71
N ALA A 51 4.47 -7.54 0.79
CA ALA A 51 4.16 -6.93 -0.49
C ALA A 51 3.35 -5.63 -0.33
N LEU A 52 2.33 -5.64 0.55
CA LEU A 52 1.53 -4.45 0.85
C LEU A 52 2.37 -3.33 1.49
N LYS A 53 3.26 -3.68 2.44
CA LYS A 53 4.21 -2.73 3.03
C LYS A 53 5.10 -2.11 1.97
N VAL A 54 5.72 -2.92 1.11
CA VAL A 54 6.62 -2.42 0.05
C VAL A 54 5.89 -1.47 -0.90
N ILE A 55 4.66 -1.80 -1.31
CA ILE A 55 3.84 -0.91 -2.14
C ILE A 55 3.63 0.43 -1.44
N LEU A 56 3.20 0.41 -0.17
CA LEU A 56 2.90 1.63 0.58
C LEU A 56 4.15 2.48 0.86
N ILE A 57 5.27 1.85 1.21
CA ILE A 57 6.57 2.48 1.41
C ILE A 57 7.05 3.17 0.12
N ASN A 58 6.97 2.48 -1.02
CA ASN A 58 7.40 3.04 -2.30
C ASN A 58 6.61 4.29 -2.69
N GLN A 59 5.31 4.33 -2.38
CA GLN A 59 4.50 5.53 -2.59
C GLN A 59 4.82 6.64 -1.58
N ALA A 60 5.05 6.29 -0.32
CA ALA A 60 5.40 7.23 0.74
C ALA A 60 6.75 7.92 0.50
N PHE A 61 7.73 7.23 -0.10
CA PHE A 61 9.06 7.79 -0.38
C PHE A 61 9.06 9.02 -1.29
N ALA A 62 8.05 9.16 -2.17
CA ALA A 62 7.92 10.33 -3.04
C ALA A 62 7.52 11.61 -2.27
N ILE A 63 7.12 11.49 -1.00
CA ILE A 63 6.58 12.58 -0.18
C ILE A 63 7.48 12.75 1.06
N PRO A 64 8.23 13.86 1.18
CA PRO A 64 9.21 14.05 2.26
C PRO A 64 8.65 13.83 3.67
N GLU A 65 7.43 14.30 3.93
CA GLU A 65 6.80 14.18 5.25
C GLU A 65 6.49 12.74 5.64
N TYR A 66 6.20 11.87 4.66
CA TYR A 66 5.93 10.45 4.88
C TYR A 66 7.20 9.63 4.93
N HIS A 67 8.22 10.02 4.16
CA HIS A 67 9.54 9.42 4.29
C HIS A 67 10.08 9.46 5.73
N LEU A 68 9.88 10.58 6.44
CA LEU A 68 10.27 10.71 7.85
C LEU A 68 9.51 9.74 8.77
N VAL A 69 8.24 9.44 8.49
CA VAL A 69 7.45 8.46 9.24
C VAL A 69 8.03 7.07 9.03
N VAL A 70 8.25 6.67 7.77
CA VAL A 70 8.84 5.36 7.43
C VAL A 70 10.19 5.19 8.11
N LYS A 71 11.08 6.19 7.97
CA LYS A 71 12.40 6.20 8.61
C LYS A 71 12.29 6.04 10.13
N GLY A 72 11.42 6.82 10.78
CA GLY A 72 11.24 6.75 12.22
C GLY A 72 10.70 5.41 12.72
N LEU A 73 9.81 4.75 11.95
CA LEU A 73 9.34 3.40 12.28
C LEU A 73 10.45 2.36 12.10
N THR A 74 11.25 2.47 11.04
CA THR A 74 12.38 1.57 10.79
C THR A 74 13.42 1.67 11.90
N GLU A 75 13.84 2.89 12.28
CA GLU A 75 14.85 3.12 13.32
C GLU A 75 14.40 2.63 14.70
N LYS A 76 13.10 2.64 14.98
CA LYS A 76 12.51 2.15 16.25
C LYS A 76 12.18 0.65 16.24
N GLY A 77 12.37 -0.05 15.12
CA GLY A 77 11.94 -1.44 14.97
C GLY A 77 10.42 -1.61 15.03
N GLN A 78 9.65 -0.58 14.66
CA GLN A 78 8.18 -0.55 14.73
C GLN A 78 7.51 -0.76 13.37
N LEU A 79 8.28 -1.07 12.33
CA LEU A 79 7.77 -1.41 10.99
C LEU A 79 7.29 -2.88 10.93
N GLY A 80 6.33 -3.23 11.78
CA GLY A 80 5.87 -4.62 11.96
C GLY A 80 5.00 -5.13 10.82
N ASP A 81 3.84 -4.51 10.63
CA ASP A 81 2.82 -4.95 9.67
C ASP A 81 2.30 -3.78 8.81
N TYR A 82 1.58 -4.11 7.72
CA TYR A 82 0.99 -3.12 6.82
C TYR A 82 0.06 -2.14 7.54
N TYR A 83 -0.76 -2.59 8.48
CA TYR A 83 -1.74 -1.75 9.17
C TYR A 83 -1.07 -0.75 10.11
N THR A 84 0.01 -1.15 10.80
CA THR A 84 0.83 -0.26 11.62
C THR A 84 1.44 0.86 10.78
N LEU A 85 2.01 0.53 9.62
CA LEU A 85 2.53 1.52 8.68
C LEU A 85 1.42 2.43 8.12
N ALA A 86 0.32 1.85 7.65
CA ALA A 86 -0.83 2.58 7.10
C ALA A 86 -1.40 3.57 8.11
N LYS A 87 -1.56 3.15 9.36
CA LYS A 87 -2.02 4.01 10.46
C LYS A 87 -1.06 5.16 10.70
N ALA A 88 0.23 4.91 10.82
CA ALA A 88 1.22 5.96 11.08
C ALA A 88 1.26 7.01 9.96
N LEU A 89 1.15 6.57 8.70
CA LEU A 89 1.09 7.49 7.56
C LEU A 89 -0.22 8.27 7.53
N LEU A 90 -1.35 7.63 7.85
CA LEU A 90 -2.66 8.28 7.95
C LEU A 90 -2.69 9.32 9.07
N ASP A 91 -2.11 9.03 10.23
CA ASP A 91 -1.98 9.97 11.34
C ASP A 91 -1.12 11.16 10.95
N LYS A 92 -0.02 10.93 10.20
CA LYS A 92 0.80 12.01 9.66
C LYS A 92 0.02 12.86 8.67
N TRP A 93 -0.76 12.26 7.76
CA TRP A 93 -1.62 13.00 6.83
C TRP A 93 -2.63 13.89 7.56
N LYS A 94 -3.30 13.36 8.58
CA LYS A 94 -4.23 14.13 9.42
C LYS A 94 -3.55 15.31 10.13
N SER A 95 -2.27 15.17 10.50
CA SER A 95 -1.53 16.24 11.20
C SER A 95 -1.06 17.39 10.30
N ILE A 96 -0.95 17.16 8.98
CA ILE A 96 -0.44 18.15 8.02
C ILE A 96 -1.55 18.77 7.15
N ARG A 97 -2.79 18.31 7.34
CA ARG A 97 -4.01 18.89 6.78
C ARG A 97 -4.55 19.95 7.73
#